data_AF-A0A2W6YYD9-F1
#
_entry.id   AF-A0A2W6YYD9-F1
#
_cell.length_a   1.000
_cell.length_b   1.000
_cell.length_c   1.000
_cell.angle_alpha   90.00
_cell.angle_beta   90.00
_cell.angle_gamma   90.00
#
_symmetry.space_group_name_H-M   'P 1'
#
loop_
_entity.id
_entity.type
_entity.pdbx_description
1 polymer ?
#
loop_
_entity_poly.entity_id
_entity_poly.type
_entity_poly.pdbx_seq_one_letter_code
_entity_poly.pdbx_strand_id
1 'polypeptide(L)'
;MFYSRRINKDTQKVEVWECEWSNKGTGMAKKEYICKVGEEEDIDFSHDDYSAADAVCWAPGRTIGNIAVSSEEAFGMFEGTSGDDAILPCQIIPAGKFRNGAKRWYCKTHQIHWGVKADYAAASESGEVNCSNHLIKMSYVINPLEIEFKDFEEIGIWCSLPPALSSESIEKRAPKIHVHKRFGNKANKAVDSDFDAIVCSYNAEMSLFANPEITKIQITPPAAFEFVRSIEEGRNMSCVTCKKCGYPHLDLGDFAVSPHKKHFCGNCGNDSIWSSEPIVSTPLKPLHDQFSNSNTYTFPDRTLCLDDYAGLKFELWASTPAVLWTANRPQEKGIHVHVYKDGRRIVDDTFGTVISQGKELQRETMWENMVQNTLY
;
A
#
# COMPACT_ATOMS: atom_id res chain seq x y z
N MET A 1 -8.60 -11.23 23.29
CA MET A 1 -9.14 -12.57 23.00
C MET A 1 -9.69 -12.49 21.58
N PHE A 2 -9.44 -13.48 20.71
CA PHE A 2 -9.73 -13.39 19.27
C PHE A 2 -10.31 -14.70 18.72
N TYR A 3 -10.84 -14.71 17.49
CA TYR A 3 -11.39 -15.93 16.87
C TYR A 3 -10.50 -16.49 15.76
N SER A 4 -10.20 -17.79 15.80
CA SER A 4 -9.43 -18.50 14.78
C SER A 4 -10.19 -19.70 14.21
N ARG A 5 -9.77 -20.17 13.03
CA ARG A 5 -10.37 -21.30 12.34
C ARG A 5 -9.52 -22.57 12.47
N ARG A 6 -10.18 -23.72 12.60
CA ARG A 6 -9.56 -25.05 12.60
C ARG A 6 -10.39 -26.02 11.75
N ILE A 7 -9.75 -26.95 11.06
CA ILE A 7 -10.48 -28.03 10.37
C ILE A 7 -10.75 -29.17 11.33
N ASN A 8 -12.01 -29.59 11.37
CA ASN A 8 -12.41 -30.86 11.97
C ASN A 8 -11.93 -32.01 11.07
N LYS A 9 -11.07 -32.89 11.60
CA LYS A 9 -10.46 -33.97 10.82
C LYS A 9 -11.47 -35.02 10.32
N ASP A 10 -12.58 -35.19 11.05
CA ASP A 10 -13.58 -36.21 10.75
C ASP A 10 -14.63 -35.70 9.77
N THR A 11 -15.04 -34.44 9.90
CA THR A 11 -16.12 -33.85 9.08
C THR A 11 -15.61 -32.99 7.93
N GLN A 12 -14.31 -32.66 7.91
CA GLN A 12 -13.68 -31.69 7.03
C GLN A 12 -14.30 -30.28 7.05
N LYS A 13 -15.12 -29.99 8.07
CA LYS A 13 -15.74 -28.68 8.26
C LYS A 13 -14.76 -27.71 8.93
N VAL A 14 -14.89 -26.43 8.59
CA VAL A 14 -14.14 -25.34 9.22
C VAL A 14 -14.89 -24.91 10.48
N GLU A 15 -14.25 -25.12 11.62
CA GLU A 15 -14.73 -24.74 12.94
C GLU A 15 -14.17 -23.38 13.33
N VAL A 16 -14.99 -22.56 13.98
CA VAL A 16 -14.58 -21.29 14.59
C VAL A 16 -14.36 -21.51 16.07
N TRP A 17 -13.22 -21.03 16.55
CA TRP A 17 -12.79 -21.15 17.93
C TRP A 17 -12.43 -19.79 18.50
N GLU A 18 -12.81 -19.55 19.75
CA GLU A 18 -12.28 -18.47 20.58
C GLU A 18 -10.86 -18.84 21.04
N CYS A 19 -9.97 -17.87 20.97
CA CYS A 19 -8.54 -18.04 21.13
C CYS A 19 -7.90 -16.91 21.93
N GLU A 20 -6.74 -17.21 22.52
CA GLU A 20 -5.84 -16.22 23.08
C GLU A 20 -4.38 -16.48 22.68
N TRP A 21 -3.55 -15.44 22.80
CA TRP A 21 -2.11 -15.56 22.61
C TRP A 21 -1.46 -15.84 23.95
N SER A 22 -0.77 -16.98 24.05
CA SER A 22 0.24 -17.21 25.08
C SER A 22 1.58 -16.57 24.66
N ASN A 23 2.43 -16.23 25.63
CA ASN A 23 3.77 -15.66 25.40
C ASN A 23 3.80 -14.36 24.56
N LYS A 24 2.91 -13.41 24.84
CA LYS A 24 2.89 -12.09 24.19
C LYS A 24 4.23 -11.36 24.38
N GLY A 25 4.75 -10.74 23.31
CA GLY A 25 5.96 -9.89 23.37
C GLY A 25 7.30 -10.63 23.35
N THR A 26 7.32 -11.94 23.12
CA THR A 26 8.56 -12.74 23.08
C THR A 26 8.96 -13.21 21.67
N GLY A 27 8.32 -12.71 20.61
CA GLY A 27 8.53 -13.16 19.22
C GLY A 27 8.06 -14.59 18.94
N MET A 28 7.45 -15.27 19.92
CA MET A 28 6.97 -16.66 19.83
C MET A 28 5.56 -16.78 20.41
N ALA A 29 4.69 -15.82 20.10
CA ALA A 29 3.31 -15.86 20.54
C ALA A 29 2.63 -17.13 19.99
N LYS A 30 2.09 -17.96 20.88
CA LYS A 30 1.43 -19.22 20.49
C LYS A 30 -0.07 -19.11 20.69
N LYS A 31 -0.82 -19.48 19.66
CA LYS A 31 -2.28 -19.47 19.64
C LYS A 31 -2.82 -20.59 20.53
N GLU A 32 -3.62 -20.25 21.51
CA GLU A 32 -4.33 -21.18 22.37
C GLU A 32 -5.81 -21.17 22.01
N TYR A 33 -6.39 -22.35 21.80
CA TYR A 33 -7.80 -22.53 21.43
C TYR A 33 -8.60 -22.81 22.70
N ILE A 34 -9.43 -21.84 23.10
CA ILE A 34 -10.16 -21.84 24.37
C ILE A 34 -11.47 -22.62 24.24
N CYS A 35 -12.36 -22.18 23.35
CA CYS A 35 -13.66 -22.81 23.17
C CYS A 35 -14.12 -22.80 21.70
N LYS A 36 -14.88 -23.82 21.29
CA LYS A 36 -15.49 -23.88 19.96
C LYS A 36 -16.77 -23.04 19.98
N VAL A 37 -16.83 -22.05 19.08
CA VAL A 37 -17.97 -21.14 18.92
C VAL A 37 -19.03 -21.76 18.00
N GLY A 38 -18.58 -22.46 16.97
CA GLY A 38 -19.47 -23.13 16.02
C GLY A 38 -18.76 -23.57 14.75
N GLU A 39 -19.54 -23.83 13.71
CA GLU A 39 -19.04 -24.04 12.35
C GLU A 39 -19.10 -22.69 11.60
N GLU A 40 -18.10 -22.36 10.78
CA GLU A 40 -18.05 -21.07 10.05
C GLU A 40 -19.30 -20.86 9.17
N GLU A 41 -19.96 -21.95 8.78
CA GLU A 41 -21.17 -21.93 7.94
C GLU A 41 -22.44 -21.49 8.68
N ASP A 42 -22.42 -21.54 10.01
CA ASP A 42 -23.58 -21.27 10.87
C ASP A 42 -23.45 -19.93 11.61
N ILE A 43 -22.33 -19.22 11.45
CA ILE A 43 -22.03 -17.98 12.18
C ILE A 43 -22.02 -16.79 11.23
N ASP A 44 -22.92 -15.83 11.49
CA ASP A 44 -22.95 -14.54 10.80
C ASP A 44 -22.06 -13.56 11.60
N PHE A 45 -20.85 -13.27 11.09
CA PHE A 45 -19.96 -12.29 11.72
C PHE A 45 -20.24 -10.88 11.19
N SER A 46 -20.69 -9.96 12.06
CA SER A 46 -20.45 -8.53 11.83
C SER A 46 -18.94 -8.28 11.98
N HIS A 47 -18.30 -7.75 10.94
CA HIS A 47 -16.84 -7.67 10.86
C HIS A 47 -16.24 -6.47 11.62
N ASP A 48 -17.05 -5.70 12.38
CA ASP A 48 -16.71 -4.34 12.79
C ASP A 48 -16.43 -4.12 14.28
N ASP A 49 -16.56 -5.12 15.16
CA ASP A 49 -16.53 -4.89 16.60
C ASP A 49 -15.21 -5.27 17.30
N TYR A 50 -14.03 -4.86 16.82
CA TYR A 50 -12.80 -4.99 17.64
C TYR A 50 -11.80 -3.84 17.40
N SER A 51 -11.56 -3.05 18.44
CA SER A 51 -10.52 -2.01 18.50
C SER A 51 -9.33 -2.52 19.33
N ALA A 52 -8.28 -2.94 18.62
CA ALA A 52 -6.90 -2.74 19.07
C ALA A 52 -6.28 -1.68 18.14
N ALA A 53 -5.03 -1.28 18.37
CA ALA A 53 -4.31 -0.31 17.53
C ALA A 53 -4.53 -0.55 16.01
N ASP A 54 -4.37 0.46 15.16
CA ASP A 54 -4.48 0.27 13.70
C ASP A 54 -3.11 -0.14 13.14
N ALA A 55 -2.98 -1.32 12.54
CA ALA A 55 -1.79 -1.74 11.80
C ALA A 55 -2.11 -1.79 10.30
N VAL A 56 -1.20 -1.27 9.50
CA VAL A 56 -1.25 -1.34 8.04
C VAL A 56 -0.20 -2.35 7.61
N CYS A 57 -0.63 -3.46 7.01
CA CYS A 57 0.27 -4.53 6.58
C CYS A 57 0.19 -4.75 5.08
N TRP A 58 1.35 -4.87 4.43
CA TRP A 58 1.42 -5.17 3.01
C TRP A 58 2.49 -6.20 2.68
N ALA A 59 2.27 -6.96 1.61
CA ALA A 59 3.25 -7.87 1.04
C ALA A 59 3.88 -7.22 -0.19
N PRO A 60 5.18 -7.43 -0.44
CA PRO A 60 5.81 -7.06 -1.69
C PRO A 60 5.04 -7.63 -2.90
N GLY A 61 4.67 -6.77 -3.85
CA GLY A 61 4.04 -7.20 -5.11
C GLY A 61 2.63 -7.81 -5.04
N ARG A 62 1.88 -7.69 -3.94
CA ARG A 62 0.52 -8.26 -3.82
C ARG A 62 -0.54 -7.22 -3.42
N THR A 63 -1.73 -7.39 -3.99
CA THR A 63 -2.88 -6.48 -4.01
C THR A 63 -3.68 -6.43 -2.71
N ILE A 64 -3.08 -6.15 -1.55
CA ILE A 64 -3.82 -6.33 -0.28
C ILE A 64 -5.12 -5.52 -0.25
N GLY A 65 -6.24 -6.25 -0.23
CA GLY A 65 -7.58 -5.74 -0.18
C GLY A 65 -7.97 -5.66 1.27
N ASN A 66 -8.18 -4.44 1.74
CA ASN A 66 -8.20 -4.07 3.14
C ASN A 66 -6.85 -4.37 3.83
N ILE A 67 -5.92 -3.43 3.66
CA ILE A 67 -4.54 -3.42 4.18
C ILE A 67 -4.53 -3.19 5.71
N ALA A 68 -5.68 -2.81 6.32
CA ALA A 68 -5.79 -2.62 7.75
C ALA A 68 -5.98 -3.98 8.39
N VAL A 69 -5.01 -4.34 9.22
CA VAL A 69 -5.15 -5.42 10.16
C VAL A 69 -5.53 -4.77 11.49
N SER A 70 -6.83 -4.70 11.76
CA SER A 70 -7.39 -4.24 13.04
C SER A 70 -7.67 -5.39 14.02
N SER A 71 -7.17 -6.60 13.73
CA SER A 71 -7.44 -7.76 14.59
C SER A 71 -6.41 -7.85 15.72
N GLU A 72 -6.88 -8.04 16.96
CA GLU A 72 -6.06 -8.44 18.11
C GLU A 72 -5.19 -9.68 17.82
N GLU A 73 -5.61 -10.50 16.84
CA GLU A 73 -4.90 -11.67 16.36
C GLU A 73 -3.52 -11.31 15.78
N ALA A 74 -3.31 -10.12 15.23
CA ALA A 74 -2.03 -9.72 14.64
C ALA A 74 -1.10 -8.93 15.58
N PHE A 75 -1.62 -8.18 16.56
CA PHE A 75 -0.81 -7.27 17.38
C PHE A 75 0.24 -7.95 18.27
N GLY A 76 0.02 -9.21 18.64
CA GLY A 76 1.02 -9.98 19.39
C GLY A 76 2.26 -10.38 18.58
N MET A 77 2.28 -10.12 17.27
CA MET A 77 3.29 -10.62 16.32
C MET A 77 4.31 -9.58 15.88
N PHE A 78 4.09 -8.30 16.19
CA PHE A 78 4.99 -7.24 15.76
C PHE A 78 6.11 -7.03 16.78
N GLU A 79 7.36 -7.02 16.32
CA GLU A 79 8.54 -6.78 17.16
C GLU A 79 8.82 -5.28 17.37
N GLY A 80 8.24 -4.39 16.53
CA GLY A 80 8.44 -2.94 16.59
C GLY A 80 7.24 -2.13 16.11
N THR A 81 7.43 -0.83 15.88
CA THR A 81 6.40 0.07 15.32
C THR A 81 6.31 0.03 13.79
N SER A 82 7.33 -0.49 13.12
CA SER A 82 7.32 -0.86 11.70
C SER A 82 8.37 -1.93 11.43
N GLY A 83 8.24 -2.65 10.31
CA GLY A 83 9.15 -3.72 9.91
C GLY A 83 8.75 -4.36 8.58
N ASP A 84 9.53 -5.35 8.12
CA ASP A 84 9.34 -6.10 6.88
C ASP A 84 9.28 -7.63 7.09
N ASP A 85 9.10 -8.06 8.32
CA ASP A 85 9.31 -9.42 8.79
C ASP A 85 8.08 -10.06 9.47
N ALA A 86 6.94 -9.38 9.50
CA ALA A 86 5.74 -9.89 10.15
C ALA A 86 5.20 -11.11 9.40
N ILE A 87 4.96 -12.20 10.13
CA ILE A 87 4.26 -13.39 9.61
C ILE A 87 2.85 -13.38 10.19
N LEU A 88 1.87 -13.07 9.35
CA LEU A 88 0.48 -12.90 9.78
C LEU A 88 -0.31 -14.21 9.66
N PRO A 89 -1.29 -14.46 10.55
CA PRO A 89 -2.13 -15.64 10.47
C PRO A 89 -3.07 -15.60 9.27
N CYS A 90 -3.44 -16.79 8.77
CA CYS A 90 -4.38 -16.91 7.67
C CYS A 90 -5.82 -16.61 8.11
N GLN A 91 -6.43 -15.57 7.54
CA GLN A 91 -7.86 -15.34 7.63
C GLN A 91 -8.57 -15.98 6.43
N ILE A 92 -9.04 -17.22 6.59
CA ILE A 92 -9.74 -17.96 5.53
C ILE A 92 -11.24 -17.66 5.58
N ILE A 93 -11.79 -17.15 4.48
CA ILE A 93 -13.21 -16.80 4.33
C ILE A 93 -13.86 -17.49 3.13
N PRO A 94 -15.20 -17.68 3.11
CA PRO A 94 -15.91 -18.23 1.96
C PRO A 94 -15.81 -17.35 0.70
N ALA A 95 -15.45 -17.95 -0.45
CA ALA A 95 -15.29 -17.28 -1.74
C ALA A 95 -16.09 -17.95 -2.88
N GLY A 96 -17.21 -18.60 -2.53
CA GLY A 96 -18.14 -19.22 -3.46
C GLY A 96 -17.76 -20.66 -3.78
N LYS A 97 -17.85 -21.04 -5.06
CA LYS A 97 -17.57 -22.41 -5.53
C LYS A 97 -16.60 -22.39 -6.71
N PHE A 98 -15.78 -23.44 -6.81
CA PHE A 98 -15.00 -23.74 -8.00
C PHE A 98 -15.90 -24.22 -9.15
N ARG A 99 -15.35 -24.27 -10.37
CA ARG A 99 -16.09 -24.73 -11.56
C ARG A 99 -16.64 -26.16 -11.44
N ASN A 100 -16.01 -27.00 -10.62
CA ASN A 100 -16.45 -28.37 -10.33
C ASN A 100 -17.50 -28.45 -9.20
N GLY A 101 -18.00 -27.30 -8.71
CA GLY A 101 -19.00 -27.23 -7.64
C GLY A 101 -18.44 -27.32 -6.22
N ALA A 102 -17.14 -27.60 -6.04
CA ALA A 102 -16.52 -27.65 -4.72
C ALA A 102 -16.50 -26.25 -4.07
N LYS A 103 -16.57 -26.20 -2.74
CA LYS A 103 -16.45 -24.95 -1.97
C LYS A 103 -15.08 -24.32 -2.24
N ARG A 104 -15.08 -23.02 -2.54
CA ARG A 104 -13.89 -22.21 -2.75
C ARG A 104 -13.77 -21.24 -1.58
N TRP A 105 -12.59 -21.20 -0.99
CA TRP A 105 -12.25 -20.31 0.10
C TRP A 105 -11.19 -19.31 -0.35
N TYR A 106 -10.96 -18.30 0.47
CA TYR A 106 -10.00 -17.25 0.18
C TYR A 106 -9.29 -16.82 1.46
N CYS A 107 -7.97 -16.80 1.42
CA CYS A 107 -7.18 -16.18 2.48
C CYS A 107 -7.18 -14.66 2.25
N LYS A 108 -7.86 -13.89 3.11
CA LYS A 108 -7.88 -12.43 3.02
C LYS A 108 -6.51 -11.82 3.31
N THR A 109 -5.78 -12.36 4.30
CA THR A 109 -4.43 -11.91 4.68
C THR A 109 -3.42 -12.01 3.53
N HIS A 110 -3.32 -13.19 2.90
CA HIS A 110 -2.30 -13.49 1.88
C HIS A 110 -2.83 -13.54 0.46
N GLN A 111 -4.13 -13.30 0.31
CA GLN A 111 -4.82 -13.06 -0.95
C GLN A 111 -4.77 -14.18 -1.97
N ILE A 112 -4.91 -15.40 -1.49
CA ILE A 112 -4.89 -16.59 -2.34
C ILE A 112 -6.12 -17.44 -2.07
N HIS A 113 -6.65 -18.06 -3.13
CA HIS A 113 -7.71 -19.06 -2.96
C HIS A 113 -7.18 -20.27 -2.20
N TRP A 114 -8.07 -20.84 -1.39
CA TRP A 114 -7.83 -22.04 -0.61
C TRP A 114 -8.98 -23.03 -0.87
N GLY A 115 -8.72 -24.32 -0.69
CA GLY A 115 -9.71 -25.40 -0.81
C GLY A 115 -9.49 -26.31 -2.01
N VAL A 116 -8.27 -26.40 -2.54
CA VAL A 116 -7.89 -27.49 -3.45
C VAL A 116 -7.48 -28.74 -2.66
N LYS A 117 -7.38 -29.90 -3.32
CA LYS A 117 -7.00 -31.16 -2.65
C LYS A 117 -5.68 -31.08 -1.87
N ALA A 118 -4.70 -30.32 -2.39
CA ALA A 118 -3.42 -30.11 -1.74
C ALA A 118 -3.57 -29.35 -0.40
N ASP A 119 -4.46 -28.37 -0.35
CA ASP A 119 -4.71 -27.58 0.86
C ASP A 119 -5.30 -28.44 1.98
N TYR A 120 -6.30 -29.29 1.65
CA TYR A 120 -6.89 -30.21 2.62
C TYR A 120 -5.90 -31.26 3.11
N ALA A 121 -5.00 -31.74 2.25
CA ALA A 121 -3.94 -32.67 2.65
C ALA A 121 -2.98 -32.02 3.66
N ALA A 122 -2.49 -30.80 3.35
CA ALA A 122 -1.60 -30.05 4.23
C ALA A 122 -2.26 -29.69 5.58
N ALA A 123 -3.54 -29.33 5.57
CA ALA A 123 -4.29 -29.04 6.79
C ALA A 123 -4.56 -30.29 7.64
N SER A 124 -4.77 -31.46 7.02
CA SER A 124 -4.95 -32.72 7.74
C SER A 124 -3.69 -33.13 8.52
N GLU A 125 -2.52 -32.91 7.90
CA GLU A 125 -1.20 -33.20 8.47
C GLU A 125 -0.86 -32.23 9.62
N SER A 126 -0.97 -30.92 9.38
CA SER A 126 -0.63 -29.89 10.37
C SER A 126 -1.69 -29.69 11.46
N GLY A 127 -2.96 -29.98 11.15
CA GLY A 127 -4.11 -29.66 12.01
C GLY A 127 -4.56 -28.19 11.96
N GLU A 128 -3.96 -27.38 11.09
CA GLU A 128 -4.23 -25.95 10.94
C GLU A 128 -4.65 -25.56 9.51
N VAL A 129 -5.46 -24.50 9.38
CA VAL A 129 -5.94 -24.02 8.08
C VAL A 129 -5.03 -22.91 7.57
N ASN A 130 -3.93 -23.31 6.96
CA ASN A 130 -2.95 -22.38 6.40
C ASN A 130 -3.01 -22.36 4.87
N CYS A 131 -2.91 -21.16 4.30
CA CYS A 131 -2.73 -21.01 2.85
C CYS A 131 -1.27 -21.28 2.45
N SER A 132 -1.00 -21.45 1.16
CA SER A 132 0.36 -21.69 0.66
C SER A 132 1.35 -20.57 1.00
N ASN A 133 0.85 -19.37 1.31
CA ASN A 133 1.63 -18.17 1.58
C ASN A 133 1.73 -17.83 3.08
N HIS A 134 1.29 -18.70 3.98
CA HIS A 134 1.20 -18.41 5.42
C HIS A 134 2.53 -18.07 6.12
N LEU A 135 3.68 -18.31 5.47
CA LEU A 135 5.01 -17.96 5.98
C LEU A 135 5.63 -16.75 5.25
N ILE A 136 4.89 -16.12 4.34
CA ILE A 136 5.37 -14.91 3.66
C ILE A 136 5.51 -13.81 4.71
N LYS A 137 6.70 -13.20 4.74
CA LYS A 137 6.97 -12.00 5.52
C LYS A 137 6.27 -10.80 4.87
N MET A 138 5.64 -10.00 5.72
CA MET A 138 4.89 -8.82 5.34
C MET A 138 5.48 -7.59 6.01
N SER A 139 5.48 -6.49 5.28
CA SER A 139 5.76 -5.19 5.83
C SER A 139 4.59 -4.67 6.64
N TYR A 140 4.89 -3.89 7.67
CA TYR A 140 3.88 -3.35 8.57
C TYR A 140 4.27 -2.00 9.14
N VAL A 141 3.25 -1.22 9.51
CA VAL A 141 3.35 -0.03 10.35
C VAL A 141 2.23 -0.08 11.38
N ILE A 142 2.58 0.08 12.65
CA ILE A 142 1.64 0.24 13.75
C ILE A 142 1.40 1.72 13.98
N ASN A 143 0.13 2.12 14.13
CA ASN A 143 -0.28 3.52 14.29
C ASN A 143 0.32 4.43 13.20
N PRO A 144 0.05 4.14 11.92
CA PRO A 144 0.53 4.98 10.83
C PRO A 144 0.03 6.41 10.98
N LEU A 145 0.73 7.36 10.35
CA LEU A 145 0.27 8.75 10.33
C LEU A 145 -1.11 8.82 9.67
N GLU A 146 -2.09 9.35 10.40
CA GLU A 146 -3.43 9.62 9.89
C GLU A 146 -3.53 11.07 9.38
N ILE A 147 -3.89 11.22 8.11
CA ILE A 147 -4.12 12.49 7.42
C ILE A 147 -5.62 12.67 7.25
N GLU A 148 -6.18 13.60 8.01
CA GLU A 148 -7.55 14.08 7.84
C GLU A 148 -7.56 15.24 6.82
N PHE A 149 -8.49 15.20 5.86
CA PHE A 149 -8.64 16.28 4.89
C PHE A 149 -9.43 17.45 5.50
N LYS A 150 -8.77 18.60 5.63
CA LYS A 150 -9.39 19.85 6.08
C LYS A 150 -9.18 20.94 5.05
N ASP A 151 -10.23 21.73 4.78
CA ASP A 151 -10.25 22.74 3.72
C ASP A 151 -9.17 23.84 3.84
N PHE A 152 -8.64 24.06 5.05
CA PHE A 152 -7.64 25.09 5.33
C PHE A 152 -6.19 24.58 5.31
N GLU A 153 -5.98 23.31 4.95
CA GLU A 153 -4.66 22.68 4.94
C GLU A 153 -4.17 22.44 3.51
N GLU A 154 -2.90 22.79 3.28
CA GLU A 154 -2.20 22.37 2.09
C GLU A 154 -1.50 21.04 2.39
N ILE A 155 -1.84 20.01 1.62
CA ILE A 155 -1.36 18.65 1.77
C ILE A 155 -0.78 18.21 0.43
N GLY A 156 0.48 17.77 0.48
CA GLY A 156 1.13 17.09 -0.62
C GLY A 156 1.59 15.71 -0.19
N ILE A 157 1.27 14.69 -0.96
CA ILE A 157 1.67 13.30 -0.69
C ILE A 157 2.39 12.78 -1.93
N TRP A 158 3.64 12.35 -1.79
CA TRP A 158 4.44 11.78 -2.87
C TRP A 158 4.91 10.37 -2.54
N CYS A 159 5.23 9.63 -3.59
CA CYS A 159 6.01 8.41 -3.48
C CYS A 159 7.50 8.77 -3.47
N SER A 160 8.16 8.66 -2.30
CA SER A 160 9.59 8.91 -2.12
C SER A 160 10.40 7.71 -2.61
N LEU A 161 11.14 7.92 -3.68
CA LEU A 161 11.98 6.91 -4.32
C LEU A 161 13.48 7.17 -4.04
N PRO A 162 14.32 6.12 -4.10
CA PRO A 162 15.76 6.31 -4.09
C PRO A 162 16.21 7.30 -5.19
N PRO A 163 17.35 8.00 -5.01
CA PRO A 163 17.91 8.86 -6.04
C PRO A 163 18.07 8.14 -7.38
N ALA A 164 17.88 8.88 -8.46
CA ALA A 164 18.21 8.45 -9.82
C ALA A 164 19.73 8.39 -10.02
N LEU A 165 20.42 9.39 -9.49
CA LEU A 165 21.85 9.61 -9.64
C LEU A 165 22.37 10.28 -8.37
N SER A 166 23.58 9.92 -7.97
CA SER A 166 24.28 10.51 -6.84
C SER A 166 25.78 10.51 -7.11
N SER A 167 26.53 11.41 -6.47
CA SER A 167 27.99 11.31 -6.42
C SER A 167 28.49 10.20 -5.49
N GLU A 168 27.61 9.61 -4.67
CA GLU A 168 27.89 8.45 -3.83
C GLU A 168 27.17 7.20 -4.35
N SER A 169 27.49 6.03 -3.77
CA SER A 169 26.78 4.79 -4.08
C SER A 169 25.32 4.90 -3.61
N ILE A 170 24.40 4.55 -4.51
CA ILE A 170 22.97 4.56 -4.22
C ILE A 170 22.57 3.24 -3.59
N GLU A 171 22.14 3.28 -2.34
CA GLU A 171 21.51 2.14 -1.68
C GLU A 171 20.10 1.95 -2.24
N LYS A 172 19.83 0.76 -2.79
CA LYS A 172 18.49 0.40 -3.24
C LYS A 172 17.58 0.21 -2.05
N ARG A 173 16.36 0.77 -2.10
CA ARG A 173 15.38 0.67 -1.03
C ARG A 173 13.96 0.61 -1.56
N ALA A 174 13.03 0.17 -0.72
CA ALA A 174 11.61 0.30 -0.99
C ALA A 174 11.17 1.77 -1.03
N PRO A 175 10.05 2.08 -1.71
CA PRO A 175 9.45 3.40 -1.65
C PRO A 175 9.03 3.77 -0.23
N LYS A 176 8.97 5.07 0.05
CA LYS A 176 8.33 5.64 1.24
C LYS A 176 7.23 6.60 0.83
N ILE A 177 6.39 6.99 1.77
CA ILE A 177 5.35 7.99 1.56
C ILE A 177 5.82 9.32 2.14
N HIS A 178 6.12 10.28 1.27
CA HIS A 178 6.53 11.61 1.69
C HIS A 178 5.32 12.51 1.88
N VAL A 179 5.21 13.15 3.05
CA VAL A 179 4.08 14.02 3.36
C VAL A 179 4.55 15.43 3.64
N HIS A 180 4.00 16.38 2.89
CA HIS A 180 3.98 17.79 3.24
C HIS A 180 2.62 18.16 3.80
N LYS A 181 2.60 18.82 4.96
CA LYS A 181 1.38 19.42 5.52
C LYS A 181 1.65 20.84 5.99
N ARG A 182 0.83 21.81 5.58
CA ARG A 182 0.85 23.20 6.05
C ARG A 182 -0.52 23.58 6.60
N PHE A 183 -0.54 24.28 7.73
CA PHE A 183 -1.76 24.82 8.31
C PHE A 183 -1.98 26.27 7.86
N GLY A 184 -3.00 26.54 7.06
CA GLY A 184 -3.36 27.88 6.57
C GLY A 184 -2.22 28.58 5.81
N ASN A 185 -2.22 29.92 5.82
CA ASN A 185 -1.21 30.75 5.13
C ASN A 185 0.19 30.75 5.78
N LYS A 186 0.54 29.75 6.59
CA LYS A 186 1.86 29.68 7.24
C LYS A 186 2.93 29.25 6.22
N ALA A 187 4.01 30.03 6.15
CA ALA A 187 5.15 29.76 5.28
C ALA A 187 5.94 28.50 5.67
N ASN A 188 5.80 28.00 6.89
CA ASN A 188 6.52 26.82 7.39
C ASN A 188 5.64 25.57 7.33
N LYS A 189 6.23 24.45 6.90
CA LYS A 189 5.60 23.12 6.90
C LYS A 189 5.49 22.61 8.34
N ALA A 190 4.34 22.04 8.68
CA ALA A 190 4.12 21.35 9.95
C ALA A 190 4.51 19.88 9.89
N VAL A 191 4.39 19.25 8.72
CA VAL A 191 4.91 17.93 8.42
C VAL A 191 5.72 18.03 7.13
N ASP A 192 6.91 17.46 7.15
CA ASP A 192 7.84 17.33 6.03
C ASP A 192 8.73 16.12 6.28
N SER A 193 8.22 14.93 6.01
CA SER A 193 8.87 13.67 6.41
C SER A 193 8.42 12.49 5.57
N ASP A 194 9.29 11.48 5.50
CA ASP A 194 9.01 10.17 4.92
C ASP A 194 8.42 9.23 5.96
N PHE A 195 7.36 8.51 5.57
CA PHE A 195 6.67 7.50 6.37
C PHE A 195 6.65 6.17 5.63
N ASP A 196 6.67 5.05 6.36
CA ASP A 196 6.64 3.73 5.73
C ASP A 196 5.25 3.41 5.14
N ALA A 197 4.17 3.93 5.73
CA ALA A 197 2.81 3.96 5.19
C ALA A 197 2.00 5.03 5.93
N ILE A 198 0.90 5.50 5.32
CA ILE A 198 -0.03 6.45 5.95
C ILE A 198 -1.48 6.04 5.74
N VAL A 199 -2.38 6.65 6.52
CA VAL A 199 -3.82 6.53 6.38
C VAL A 199 -4.39 7.90 6.02
N CYS A 200 -5.27 7.96 5.04
CA CYS A 200 -6.05 9.14 4.69
C CYS A 200 -7.49 8.92 5.11
N SER A 201 -7.99 9.79 5.98
CA SER A 201 -9.36 9.76 6.49
C SER A 201 -10.19 10.83 5.82
N TYR A 202 -11.39 10.46 5.37
CA TYR A 202 -12.31 11.34 4.67
C TYR A 202 -13.75 11.15 5.16
N ASN A 203 -14.60 12.16 4.96
CA ASN A 203 -16.00 12.09 5.35
C ASN A 203 -16.80 11.23 4.35
N ALA A 204 -17.60 10.26 4.83
CA ALA A 204 -18.43 9.40 3.99
C ALA A 204 -19.37 10.17 3.04
N GLU A 205 -19.82 11.37 3.43
CA GLU A 205 -20.64 12.25 2.56
C GLU A 205 -19.93 12.62 1.24
N MET A 206 -18.60 12.53 1.22
CA MET A 206 -17.79 12.83 0.03
C MET A 206 -17.91 11.77 -1.08
N SER A 207 -18.54 10.63 -0.80
CA SER A 207 -18.92 9.60 -1.78
C SER A 207 -17.77 9.06 -2.65
N LEU A 208 -16.56 8.94 -2.08
CA LEU A 208 -15.36 8.44 -2.77
C LEU A 208 -15.52 7.00 -3.31
N PHE A 209 -16.19 6.14 -2.55
CA PHE A 209 -16.45 4.76 -2.93
C PHE A 209 -17.92 4.40 -2.76
N ALA A 210 -18.33 3.32 -3.45
CA ALA A 210 -19.71 2.85 -3.39
C ALA A 210 -20.10 2.24 -2.02
N ASN A 211 -19.13 1.75 -1.25
CA ASN A 211 -19.38 1.34 0.13
C ASN A 211 -19.17 2.53 1.08
N PRO A 212 -20.24 3.06 1.72
CA PRO A 212 -20.16 4.22 2.61
C PRO A 212 -19.44 3.94 3.94
N GLU A 213 -19.24 2.67 4.31
CA GLU A 213 -18.49 2.28 5.51
C GLU A 213 -16.99 2.53 5.34
N ILE A 214 -16.53 2.65 4.10
CA ILE A 214 -15.13 2.99 3.82
C ILE A 214 -14.99 4.50 4.05
N THR A 215 -14.21 4.85 5.07
CA THR A 215 -13.89 6.24 5.45
C THR A 215 -12.38 6.47 5.60
N LYS A 216 -11.59 5.41 5.47
CA LYS A 216 -10.14 5.40 5.56
C LYS A 216 -9.54 4.73 4.32
N ILE A 217 -8.54 5.37 3.71
CA ILE A 217 -7.73 4.83 2.62
C ILE A 217 -6.31 4.67 3.11
N GLN A 218 -5.70 3.54 2.82
CA GLN A 218 -4.33 3.27 3.20
C GLN A 218 -3.43 3.48 2.00
N ILE A 219 -2.37 4.25 2.19
CA ILE A 219 -1.36 4.53 1.17
C ILE A 219 -0.09 3.79 1.59
N THR A 220 0.14 2.66 0.93
CA THR A 220 1.34 1.84 1.12
C THR A 220 2.35 2.07 0.00
N PRO A 221 3.64 1.78 0.21
CA PRO A 221 4.69 1.90 -0.80
C PRO A 221 4.35 1.26 -2.16
N PRO A 222 3.85 0.00 -2.25
CA PRO A 222 3.54 -0.58 -3.55
C PRO A 222 2.37 0.12 -4.26
N ALA A 223 1.33 0.52 -3.51
CA ALA A 223 0.19 1.24 -4.08
C ALA A 223 0.59 2.63 -4.60
N ALA A 224 1.37 3.38 -3.82
CA ALA A 224 1.86 4.70 -4.21
C ALA A 224 2.81 4.62 -5.41
N PHE A 225 3.71 3.64 -5.43
CA PHE A 225 4.66 3.44 -6.52
C PHE A 225 3.96 3.10 -7.84
N GLU A 226 3.09 2.10 -7.86
CA GLU A 226 2.39 1.73 -9.10
C GLU A 226 1.41 2.83 -9.56
N PHE A 227 0.84 3.59 -8.64
CA PHE A 227 0.02 4.76 -9.00
C PHE A 227 0.85 5.86 -9.69
N VAL A 228 1.94 6.30 -9.06
CA VAL A 228 2.85 7.32 -9.63
C VAL A 228 3.42 6.85 -10.96
N ARG A 229 3.85 5.60 -11.05
CA ARG A 229 4.35 4.99 -12.28
C ARG A 229 3.30 4.97 -13.39
N SER A 230 2.05 4.66 -13.04
CA SER A 230 0.95 4.68 -13.99
C SER A 230 0.64 6.10 -14.51
N ILE A 231 0.81 7.14 -13.69
CA ILE A 231 0.73 8.54 -14.16
C ILE A 231 1.90 8.87 -15.09
N GLU A 232 3.14 8.57 -14.69
CA GLU A 232 4.34 8.85 -15.49
C GLU A 232 4.31 8.17 -16.85
N GLU A 233 3.83 6.93 -16.91
CA GLU A 233 3.75 6.13 -18.14
C GLU A 233 2.42 6.31 -18.91
N GLY A 234 1.50 7.16 -18.42
CA GLY A 234 0.23 7.46 -19.09
C GLY A 234 -0.74 6.27 -19.18
N ARG A 235 -0.71 5.36 -18.20
CA ARG A 235 -1.60 4.19 -18.15
C ARG A 235 -3.04 4.60 -17.85
N ASN A 236 -4.01 3.95 -18.48
CA ASN A 236 -5.43 4.18 -18.20
C ASN A 236 -5.80 3.64 -16.81
N MET A 237 -6.18 4.51 -15.89
CA MET A 237 -6.48 4.17 -14.50
C MET A 237 -7.89 4.59 -14.09
N SER A 238 -8.52 3.75 -13.27
CA SER A 238 -9.77 4.07 -12.58
C SER A 238 -9.84 3.29 -11.26
N CYS A 239 -10.99 3.26 -10.60
CA CYS A 239 -11.23 2.43 -9.42
C CYS A 239 -12.44 1.54 -9.63
N VAL A 240 -12.21 0.23 -9.69
CA VAL A 240 -13.27 -0.76 -9.77
C VAL A 240 -13.77 -1.08 -8.37
N THR A 241 -15.09 -1.03 -8.20
CA THR A 241 -15.73 -1.49 -6.96
C THR A 241 -16.18 -2.93 -7.12
N CYS A 242 -15.88 -3.77 -6.12
CA CYS A 242 -16.39 -5.13 -6.06
C CYS A 242 -17.91 -5.14 -5.90
N LYS A 243 -18.63 -5.72 -6.87
CA LYS A 243 -20.11 -5.85 -6.78
C LYS A 243 -20.58 -6.79 -5.66
N LYS A 244 -19.69 -7.61 -5.08
CA LYS A 244 -20.03 -8.56 -4.02
C LYS A 244 -19.88 -7.95 -2.62
N CYS A 245 -18.77 -7.24 -2.34
CA CYS A 245 -18.49 -6.70 -1.02
C CYS A 245 -18.37 -5.18 -0.96
N GLY A 246 -18.49 -4.47 -2.08
CA GLY A 246 -18.40 -3.01 -2.14
C GLY A 246 -16.99 -2.42 -1.99
N TYR A 247 -15.96 -3.22 -1.71
CA TYR A 247 -14.60 -2.71 -1.54
C TYR A 247 -13.95 -2.32 -2.88
N PRO A 248 -13.14 -1.25 -2.91
CA PRO A 248 -12.38 -0.84 -4.08
C PRO A 248 -11.26 -1.83 -4.39
N HIS A 249 -10.89 -1.89 -5.65
CA HIS A 249 -9.83 -2.76 -6.16
C HIS A 249 -8.52 -2.01 -6.31
N LEU A 250 -7.45 -2.64 -5.85
CA LEU A 250 -6.07 -2.26 -6.08
C LEU A 250 -5.42 -3.36 -6.93
N ASP A 251 -4.94 -2.99 -8.11
CA ASP A 251 -4.10 -3.84 -8.96
C ASP A 251 -2.62 -3.54 -8.64
N LEU A 252 -1.78 -4.59 -8.53
CA LEU A 252 -0.36 -4.54 -8.23
C LEU A 252 0.37 -5.63 -9.02
N GLY A 253 1.69 -5.49 -9.17
CA GLY A 253 2.51 -6.40 -9.97
C GLY A 253 2.07 -6.37 -11.43
N ASP A 254 1.99 -7.54 -12.09
CA ASP A 254 1.63 -7.63 -13.52
C ASP A 254 0.27 -6.97 -13.85
N PHE A 255 -0.67 -6.99 -12.90
CA PHE A 255 -1.99 -6.36 -13.06
C PHE A 255 -1.93 -4.83 -13.02
N ALA A 256 -0.90 -4.23 -12.42
CA ALA A 256 -0.70 -2.78 -12.42
C ALA A 256 -0.02 -2.27 -13.70
N VAL A 257 0.67 -3.14 -14.43
CA VAL A 257 1.46 -2.75 -15.62
C VAL A 257 0.59 -2.66 -16.87
N SER A 258 -0.35 -3.58 -17.03
CA SER A 258 -1.18 -3.67 -18.24
C SER A 258 -2.66 -3.44 -17.92
N PRO A 259 -3.29 -2.39 -18.49
CA PRO A 259 -4.74 -2.19 -18.39
C PRO A 259 -5.50 -3.43 -18.85
N HIS A 260 -6.46 -3.88 -18.06
CA HIS A 260 -7.20 -5.12 -18.32
C HIS A 260 -8.66 -5.00 -17.87
N LYS A 261 -9.53 -5.90 -18.36
CA LYS A 261 -10.97 -5.84 -18.03
C LYS A 261 -11.35 -6.67 -16.80
N LYS A 262 -10.63 -7.75 -16.51
CA LYS A 262 -11.00 -8.72 -15.46
C LYS A 262 -10.19 -8.49 -14.20
N HIS A 263 -10.84 -8.02 -13.14
CA HIS A 263 -10.18 -7.70 -11.88
C HIS A 263 -10.46 -8.75 -10.81
N PHE A 264 -9.53 -8.87 -9.86
CA PHE A 264 -9.62 -9.76 -8.72
C PHE A 264 -9.82 -8.98 -7.43
N CYS A 265 -10.88 -9.28 -6.66
CA CYS A 265 -11.14 -8.59 -5.41
C CYS A 265 -10.24 -9.14 -4.30
N GLY A 266 -9.27 -8.32 -3.89
CA GLY A 266 -8.35 -8.62 -2.79
C GLY A 266 -9.00 -8.77 -1.41
N ASN A 267 -10.24 -8.29 -1.22
CA ASN A 267 -10.92 -8.32 0.07
C ASN A 267 -11.78 -9.59 0.25
N CYS A 268 -12.51 -10.03 -0.78
CA CYS A 268 -13.44 -11.16 -0.67
C CYS A 268 -13.14 -12.34 -1.61
N GLY A 269 -12.06 -12.27 -2.39
CA GLY A 269 -11.65 -13.33 -3.33
C GLY A 269 -12.57 -13.52 -4.53
N ASN A 270 -13.48 -12.57 -4.78
CA ASN A 270 -14.33 -12.60 -5.97
C ASN A 270 -13.49 -12.27 -7.21
N ASP A 271 -13.54 -13.15 -8.21
CA ASP A 271 -12.72 -13.11 -9.43
C ASP A 271 -13.56 -12.85 -10.68
N SER A 272 -14.83 -12.51 -10.51
CA SER A 272 -15.80 -12.29 -11.60
C SER A 272 -16.19 -10.82 -11.69
N ILE A 273 -15.19 -9.93 -11.65
CA ILE A 273 -15.39 -8.48 -11.65
C ILE A 273 -14.80 -7.94 -12.93
N TRP A 274 -15.61 -7.18 -13.65
CA TRP A 274 -15.28 -6.70 -14.98
C TRP A 274 -15.54 -5.20 -15.09
N SER A 275 -14.53 -4.47 -15.55
CA SER A 275 -14.66 -3.09 -16.01
C SER A 275 -15.18 -3.06 -17.44
N SER A 276 -15.82 -1.95 -17.84
CA SER A 276 -16.29 -1.77 -19.22
C SER A 276 -15.12 -1.69 -20.20
N GLU A 277 -14.04 -1.02 -19.82
CA GLU A 277 -12.83 -0.84 -20.62
C GLU A 277 -11.57 -1.30 -19.89
N PRO A 278 -10.48 -1.63 -20.62
CA PRO A 278 -9.24 -2.04 -19.98
C PRO A 278 -8.66 -0.88 -19.15
N ILE A 279 -8.48 -1.12 -17.85
CA ILE A 279 -7.95 -0.17 -16.88
C ILE A 279 -7.01 -0.87 -15.91
N VAL A 280 -6.16 -0.08 -15.25
CA VAL A 280 -5.51 -0.45 -13.99
C VAL A 280 -6.36 0.11 -12.85
N SER A 281 -6.83 -0.75 -11.95
CA SER A 281 -7.67 -0.34 -10.82
C SER A 281 -6.83 0.09 -9.62
N THR A 282 -7.15 1.22 -9.02
CA THR A 282 -6.52 1.68 -7.79
C THR A 282 -7.45 2.57 -6.95
N PRO A 283 -7.53 2.36 -5.62
CA PRO A 283 -8.28 3.23 -4.73
C PRO A 283 -7.66 4.63 -4.58
N LEU A 284 -6.41 4.83 -5.02
CA LEU A 284 -5.76 6.14 -5.01
C LEU A 284 -6.30 7.06 -6.10
N LYS A 285 -6.92 6.53 -7.17
CA LYS A 285 -7.43 7.35 -8.28
C LYS A 285 -8.60 8.26 -7.87
N PRO A 286 -9.66 7.78 -7.19
CA PRO A 286 -10.73 8.66 -6.70
C PRO A 286 -10.20 9.69 -5.69
N LEU A 287 -9.29 9.29 -4.80
CA LEU A 287 -8.64 10.20 -3.87
C LEU A 287 -7.90 11.32 -4.60
N HIS A 288 -7.05 10.97 -5.56
CA HIS A 288 -6.32 11.92 -6.37
C HIS A 288 -7.28 12.83 -7.16
N ASP A 289 -8.29 12.28 -7.82
CA ASP A 289 -9.21 13.05 -8.67
C ASP A 289 -10.06 14.05 -7.88
N GLN A 290 -10.44 13.70 -6.65
CA GLN A 290 -11.30 14.54 -5.84
C GLN A 290 -10.54 15.62 -5.07
N PHE A 291 -9.33 15.32 -4.59
CA PHE A 291 -8.62 16.21 -3.67
C PHE A 291 -7.38 16.88 -4.30
N SER A 292 -6.92 16.45 -5.48
CA SER A 292 -5.86 17.17 -6.18
C SER A 292 -6.43 18.41 -6.88
N ASN A 293 -6.13 19.59 -6.34
CA ASN A 293 -6.59 20.88 -6.87
C ASN A 293 -5.82 21.31 -8.14
N SER A 294 -4.65 20.72 -8.39
CA SER A 294 -3.92 20.92 -9.64
C SER A 294 -3.19 19.66 -10.09
N ASN A 295 -3.58 19.20 -11.28
CA ASN A 295 -2.89 18.16 -12.07
C ASN A 295 -2.04 18.77 -13.18
N THR A 296 -1.85 20.09 -13.15
CA THR A 296 -1.02 20.81 -14.13
C THR A 296 0.41 20.94 -13.62
N TYR A 297 1.34 20.99 -14.57
CA TYR A 297 2.76 21.12 -14.30
C TYR A 297 3.29 22.44 -14.83
N THR A 298 4.19 23.05 -14.07
CA THR A 298 5.09 24.10 -14.55
C THR A 298 6.47 23.52 -14.78
N PHE A 299 7.10 23.90 -15.88
CA PHE A 299 8.47 23.54 -16.19
C PHE A 299 9.36 24.71 -15.76
N PRO A 300 10.20 24.54 -14.74
CA PRO A 300 11.09 25.61 -14.29
C PRO A 300 12.03 26.03 -15.43
N ASP A 301 12.26 27.34 -15.58
CA ASP A 301 13.23 27.90 -16.54
C ASP A 301 14.67 27.95 -16.00
N ARG A 302 14.84 27.58 -14.72
CA ARG A 302 16.13 27.54 -14.03
C ARG A 302 16.99 26.36 -14.49
N THR A 303 18.28 26.66 -14.65
CA THR A 303 19.34 25.72 -15.02
C THR A 303 20.34 25.57 -13.89
N LEU A 304 20.78 24.34 -13.63
CA LEU A 304 21.87 24.04 -12.70
C LEU A 304 23.01 23.31 -13.40
N CYS A 305 24.23 23.81 -13.27
CA CYS A 305 25.44 23.10 -13.67
C CYS A 305 26.07 22.45 -12.43
N LEU A 306 26.02 21.11 -12.33
CA LEU A 306 26.63 20.36 -11.23
C LEU A 306 28.16 20.40 -11.26
N ASP A 307 28.75 20.70 -12.42
CA ASP A 307 30.21 20.84 -12.54
C ASP A 307 30.75 22.04 -11.74
N ASP A 308 29.91 23.05 -11.48
CA ASP A 308 30.24 24.18 -10.60
C ASP A 308 30.34 23.76 -9.12
N TYR A 309 29.85 22.57 -8.78
CA TYR A 309 29.84 21.97 -7.45
C TYR A 309 30.78 20.76 -7.38
N ALA A 310 31.80 20.70 -8.24
CA ALA A 310 32.74 19.59 -8.30
C ALA A 310 33.32 19.22 -6.93
N GLY A 311 33.28 17.93 -6.61
CA GLY A 311 33.75 17.37 -5.33
C GLY A 311 32.74 17.41 -4.19
N LEU A 312 31.56 17.99 -4.38
CA LEU A 312 30.49 17.97 -3.38
C LEU A 312 29.57 16.74 -3.53
N LYS A 313 28.95 16.36 -2.40
CA LYS A 313 27.90 15.33 -2.42
C LYS A 313 26.65 15.90 -3.09
N PHE A 314 26.03 15.12 -3.96
CA PHE A 314 24.74 15.46 -4.56
C PHE A 314 23.86 14.22 -4.73
N GLU A 315 22.56 14.47 -4.82
CA GLU A 315 21.52 13.47 -5.12
C GLU A 315 20.51 14.10 -6.08
N LEU A 316 20.05 13.35 -7.07
CA LEU A 316 19.07 13.79 -8.07
C LEU A 316 17.89 12.84 -8.17
N TRP A 317 16.72 13.41 -8.46
CA TRP A 317 15.49 12.68 -8.76
C TRP A 317 14.79 13.31 -9.96
N ALA A 318 14.11 12.52 -10.78
CA ALA A 318 13.00 13.06 -11.57
C ALA A 318 11.89 13.50 -10.60
N SER A 319 11.40 14.73 -10.72
CA SER A 319 10.26 15.17 -9.92
C SER A 319 9.03 14.32 -10.29
N THR A 320 8.41 13.65 -9.33
CA THR A 320 7.26 12.77 -9.57
C THR A 320 5.93 13.47 -9.31
N PRO A 321 4.84 13.04 -9.97
CA PRO A 321 3.49 13.46 -9.60
C PRO A 321 3.24 13.12 -8.14
N ALA A 322 2.59 14.04 -7.44
CA ALA A 322 2.00 13.70 -6.15
C ALA A 322 0.91 12.64 -6.31
N VAL A 323 0.84 11.70 -5.37
CA VAL A 323 -0.37 10.89 -5.15
C VAL A 323 -1.54 11.80 -4.80
N LEU A 324 -1.26 12.90 -4.10
CA LEU A 324 -2.25 13.92 -3.78
C LEU A 324 -1.60 15.30 -3.70
N TRP A 325 -2.26 16.31 -4.29
CA TRP A 325 -1.81 17.70 -4.22
C TRP A 325 -2.97 18.69 -4.03
N THR A 326 -3.25 19.07 -2.78
CA THR A 326 -4.37 19.97 -2.48
C THR A 326 -4.05 21.45 -2.72
N ALA A 327 -2.84 21.79 -3.15
CA ALA A 327 -2.52 23.18 -3.46
C ALA A 327 -3.12 23.60 -4.81
N ASN A 328 -3.60 24.85 -4.90
CA ASN A 328 -4.13 25.42 -6.14
C ASN A 328 -3.05 25.77 -7.19
N ARG A 329 -1.77 25.68 -6.82
CA ARG A 329 -0.65 25.97 -7.72
C ARG A 329 -0.22 24.72 -8.47
N PRO A 330 0.33 24.85 -9.69
CA PRO A 330 0.93 23.73 -10.41
C PRO A 330 2.09 23.09 -9.65
N GLN A 331 2.33 21.81 -9.94
CA GLN A 331 3.52 21.10 -9.49
C GLN A 331 4.69 21.40 -10.45
N GLU A 332 5.90 21.47 -9.94
CA GLU A 332 7.06 21.63 -10.83
C GLU A 332 7.46 20.27 -11.43
N LYS A 333 7.68 20.25 -12.75
CA LYS A 333 8.17 19.08 -13.49
C LYS A 333 9.56 19.36 -14.04
N GLY A 334 10.53 18.59 -13.56
CA GLY A 334 11.95 18.72 -13.89
C GLY A 334 12.81 17.68 -13.16
N ILE A 335 14.05 18.06 -12.85
CA ILE A 335 14.99 17.26 -12.06
C ILE A 335 15.18 17.94 -10.70
N HIS A 336 14.77 17.27 -9.63
CA HIS A 336 14.98 17.72 -8.27
C HIS A 336 16.41 17.40 -7.84
N VAL A 337 17.11 18.39 -7.28
CA VAL A 337 18.54 18.30 -6.96
C VAL A 337 18.79 18.72 -5.52
N HIS A 338 19.51 17.87 -4.80
CA HIS A 338 20.19 18.23 -3.57
C HIS A 338 21.70 18.32 -3.80
N VAL A 339 22.33 19.41 -3.34
CA VAL A 339 23.79 19.52 -3.22
C VAL A 339 24.15 19.83 -1.78
N TYR A 340 25.16 19.14 -1.25
CA TYR A 340 25.58 19.25 0.14
C TYR A 340 27.02 19.78 0.26
N LYS A 341 27.21 20.70 1.19
CA LYS A 341 28.52 21.21 1.60
C LYS A 341 28.62 21.15 3.13
N ASP A 342 29.64 20.49 3.64
CA ASP A 342 29.88 20.32 5.09
C ASP A 342 28.66 19.73 5.82
N GLY A 343 27.99 18.77 5.20
CA GLY A 343 26.78 18.11 5.71
C GLY A 343 25.50 18.96 5.65
N ARG A 344 25.57 20.19 5.13
CA ARG A 344 24.40 21.07 4.94
C ARG A 344 23.99 21.11 3.48
N ARG A 345 22.69 21.04 3.25
CA ARG A 345 22.10 21.19 1.91
C ARG A 345 22.16 22.66 1.50
N ILE A 346 22.86 22.93 0.39
CA ILE A 346 23.06 24.28 -0.19
C ILE A 346 22.26 24.48 -1.48
N VAL A 347 21.82 23.40 -2.11
CA VAL A 347 20.84 23.38 -3.20
C VAL A 347 19.75 22.38 -2.81
N ASP A 348 18.49 22.80 -2.90
CA ASP A 348 17.29 22.01 -2.62
C ASP A 348 16.18 22.53 -3.54
N ASP A 349 16.20 22.13 -4.81
CA ASP A 349 15.25 22.68 -5.77
C ASP A 349 15.05 21.82 -7.02
N THR A 350 13.99 22.09 -7.79
CA THR A 350 13.63 21.40 -9.04
C THR A 350 14.02 22.20 -10.28
N PHE A 351 14.91 21.70 -11.13
CA PHE A 351 15.40 22.45 -12.29
C PHE A 351 14.82 21.93 -13.59
N GLY A 352 14.63 22.83 -14.58
CA GLY A 352 14.23 22.44 -15.93
C GLY A 352 15.39 21.77 -16.68
N THR A 353 16.60 22.27 -16.47
CA THR A 353 17.84 21.75 -17.05
C THR A 353 18.88 21.51 -15.97
N VAL A 354 19.48 20.32 -15.97
CA VAL A 354 20.63 19.99 -15.11
C VAL A 354 21.77 19.47 -15.97
N ILE A 355 22.95 20.05 -15.82
CA ILE A 355 24.17 19.68 -16.56
C ILE A 355 25.12 18.97 -15.59
N SER A 356 25.66 17.83 -15.98
CA SER A 356 26.68 17.09 -15.24
C SER A 356 27.70 16.52 -16.21
N GLN A 357 28.99 16.72 -15.93
CA GLN A 357 30.11 16.33 -16.79
C GLN A 357 29.95 16.86 -18.22
N GLY A 358 29.54 18.13 -18.34
CA GLY A 358 29.29 18.80 -19.62
C GLY A 358 28.11 18.26 -20.43
N LYS A 359 27.26 17.40 -19.86
CA LYS A 359 26.09 16.81 -20.54
C LYS A 359 24.80 17.18 -19.81
N GLU A 360 23.79 17.56 -20.57
CA GLU A 360 22.43 17.75 -20.05
C GLU A 360 21.80 16.40 -19.71
N LEU A 361 21.37 16.26 -18.47
CA LEU A 361 20.69 15.08 -17.97
C LEU A 361 19.24 15.04 -18.46
N GLN A 362 18.79 13.87 -18.90
CA GLN A 362 17.41 13.66 -19.35
C GLN A 362 16.56 13.17 -18.19
N ARG A 363 15.39 13.79 -17.98
CA ARG A 363 14.48 13.45 -16.87
C ARG A 363 13.96 12.01 -17.00
N GLU A 364 13.72 11.55 -18.22
CA GLU A 364 13.24 10.20 -18.52
C GLU A 364 14.25 9.15 -18.03
N THR A 365 15.54 9.37 -18.29
CA THR A 365 16.61 8.52 -17.76
C THR A 365 16.68 8.59 -16.23
N MET A 366 16.43 9.76 -15.63
CA MET A 366 16.36 9.86 -14.17
C MET A 366 15.21 9.03 -13.58
N TRP A 367 14.04 9.07 -14.23
CA TRP A 367 12.89 8.25 -13.85
C TRP A 367 13.18 6.75 -13.96
N GLU A 368 13.75 6.31 -15.08
CA GLU A 368 14.16 4.91 -15.27
C GLU A 368 15.12 4.42 -14.19
N ASN A 369 16.12 5.25 -13.83
CA ASN A 369 17.08 4.92 -12.78
C ASN A 369 16.40 4.84 -11.40
N MET A 370 15.48 5.75 -11.08
CA MET A 370 14.72 5.69 -9.82
C MET A 370 13.93 4.38 -9.72
N VAL A 371 13.27 3.96 -10.81
CA VAL A 371 12.57 2.67 -10.88
C VAL A 371 13.54 1.51 -10.69
N GLN A 372 14.72 1.52 -11.33
CA GLN A 372 15.73 0.46 -11.18
C GLN A 372 16.38 0.40 -9.79
N ASN A 373 16.47 1.53 -9.10
CA ASN A 373 17.01 1.63 -7.75
C ASN A 373 15.97 1.29 -6.68
N THR A 374 14.69 1.24 -7.05
CA THR A 374 13.60 0.88 -6.14
C THR A 374 13.55 -0.64 -5.97
N LEU A 375 13.54 -1.10 -4.71
CA LEU A 375 13.24 -2.49 -4.39
C LEU A 375 11.72 -2.64 -4.29
N TYR A 376 11.18 -3.55 -5.09
CA TYR A 376 9.75 -3.83 -5.18
C TYR A 376 9.46 -5.29 -4.79
#